data_AF-A0A948VYN0-F1
#
_entry.id   AF-A0A948VYN0-F1
#
_cell.length_a   1.000
_cell.length_b   1.000
_cell.length_c   1.000
_cell.angle_alpha   90.00
_cell.angle_beta   90.00
_cell.angle_gamma   90.00
#
_symmetry.space_group_name_H-M   'P 1'
#
loop_
_entity.id
_entity.type
_entity.pdbx_description
1 polymer ?
#
loop_
_entity_poly.entity_id
_entity_poly.type
_entity_poly.pdbx_seq_one_letter_code
_entity_poly.pdbx_strand_id
1 'polypeptide(L)' 'MLGTRVSDLTTDELKTLVREAVEQTLLEFLADPDKGLELRQSMKIALERSIKAVREGSVLYSAEDIAKDLGLE' A
#
# COMPACT_ATOMS: atom_id res chain seq x y z
N MET A 1 15.55 -27.83 19.63
CA MET A 1 16.17 -27.48 18.33
C MET A 1 17.52 -26.86 18.64
N LEU A 2 18.61 -27.37 18.07
CA LEU A 2 19.92 -26.70 18.14
C LEU A 2 19.81 -25.43 17.29
N GLY A 3 19.64 -24.28 17.93
CA GLY A 3 19.64 -22.99 17.24
C GLY A 3 21.06 -22.60 16.85
N THR A 4 21.26 -22.18 15.61
CA THR A 4 22.49 -21.57 15.11
C THR A 4 22.85 -20.36 15.98
N ARG A 5 24.09 -20.26 16.47
CA ARG A 5 24.51 -19.09 17.24
C ARG A 5 24.91 -17.98 16.27
N VAL A 6 24.64 -16.73 16.65
CA VAL A 6 25.07 -15.56 15.87
C VAL A 6 26.59 -15.51 15.74
N SER A 7 27.32 -16.02 16.74
CA SER A 7 28.78 -16.15 16.72
C SER A 7 29.32 -17.08 15.64
N ASP A 8 28.47 -17.96 15.10
CA ASP A 8 28.86 -18.96 14.12
C ASP A 8 28.74 -18.42 12.68
N LEU A 9 28.17 -17.22 12.51
CA LEU A 9 28.00 -16.57 11.21
C LEU A 9 29.28 -15.82 10.80
N THR A 10 29.60 -15.91 9.51
CA THR A 10 30.52 -14.98 8.87
C THR A 10 29.92 -13.58 8.84
N THR A 11 30.78 -12.57 8.66
CA THR A 11 30.33 -11.18 8.55
C THR A 11 29.38 -10.95 7.38
N ASP A 12 29.53 -11.70 6.28
CA ASP A 12 28.67 -11.58 5.11
C ASP A 12 27.30 -12.22 5.34
N GLU A 13 27.25 -13.39 5.99
CA GLU A 13 25.99 -14.01 6.41
C GLU A 13 25.22 -13.13 7.40
N LEU A 14 25.92 -12.49 8.35
CA LEU A 14 25.29 -11.54 9.27
C LEU A 14 24.72 -10.32 8.55
N LYS A 15 25.45 -9.75 7.57
CA LYS A 15 24.97 -8.62 6.77
C LYS A 15 23.72 -8.99 5.96
N THR A 16 23.70 -10.18 5.38
CA THR A 16 22.53 -10.68 4.63
C THR A 16 21.33 -10.81 5.56
N LEU A 17 21.49 -11.45 6.72
CA LEU A 17 20.41 -11.60 7.70
C LEU A 17 19.85 -10.25 8.16
N VAL A 18 20.72 -9.26 8.44
CA VAL A 18 20.29 -7.91 8.82
C VAL A 18 19.57 -7.22 7.67
N ARG A 19 20.07 -7.33 6.43
CA ARG A 19 19.42 -6.76 5.25
C ARG A 19 18.01 -7.32 5.08
N GLU A 20 17.86 -8.65 5.13
CA GLU A 20 16.57 -9.31 4.99
C GLU A 20 15.58 -8.86 6.08
N ALA A 21 16.02 -8.79 7.34
CA ALA A 21 15.18 -8.31 8.43
C ALA A 21 14.74 -6.86 8.24
N VAL A 22 15.63 -5.99 7.77
CA VAL A 22 15.32 -4.59 7.47
C VAL A 22 14.37 -4.48 6.28
N GLU A 23 14.61 -5.20 5.19
CA GLU A 23 13.73 -5.21 4.01
C GLU A 23 12.32 -5.69 4.37
N GLN A 24 12.21 -6.75 5.16
CA GLN A 24 10.92 -7.21 5.68
C GLN A 24 10.22 -6.12 6.52
N THR A 25 10.95 -5.50 7.45
CA THR A 25 10.39 -4.44 8.32
C THR A 25 9.93 -3.24 7.50
N LEU A 26 10.70 -2.85 6.49
CA LEU A 26 10.35 -1.75 5.60
C LEU A 26 9.13 -2.08 4.74
N LEU A 27 9.01 -3.31 4.25
CA LEU A 27 7.82 -3.75 3.52
C LEU A 27 6.56 -3.74 4.39
N GLU A 28 6.68 -4.13 5.66
CA GLU A 28 5.59 -4.06 6.62
C GLU A 28 5.20 -2.60 6.94
N PHE A 29 6.19 -1.70 7.04
CA PHE A 29 5.95 -0.28 7.34
C PHE A 29 5.42 0.52 6.15
N LEU A 30 5.88 0.21 4.94
CA LEU A 30 5.46 0.84 3.68
C LEU A 30 4.24 0.15 3.04
N ALA A 31 3.69 -0.87 3.71
CA ALA A 31 2.44 -1.47 3.28
C ALA A 31 1.31 -0.43 3.28
N ASP A 32 0.33 -0.64 2.39
CA ASP A 32 -0.87 0.19 2.33
C ASP A 32 -1.55 0.28 3.71
N PRO A 33 -1.62 1.49 4.32
CA PRO A 33 -2.16 1.66 5.66
C PRO A 33 -3.67 1.34 5.74
N ASP A 34 -4.37 1.37 4.60
CA ASP A 34 -5.81 1.08 4.54
C ASP A 34 -6.10 -0.40 4.23
N LYS A 35 -5.06 -1.23 4.08
CA LYS A 35 -5.21 -2.64 3.74
C LYS A 35 -6.03 -3.39 4.79
N GLY A 36 -7.15 -3.96 4.35
CA GLY A 36 -8.05 -4.74 5.19
C GLY A 36 -9.09 -3.92 5.96
N LEU A 37 -9.13 -2.59 5.77
CA LEU A 37 -10.19 -1.75 6.32
C LEU A 37 -11.46 -1.83 5.48
N GLU A 38 -12.61 -1.72 6.14
CA GLU A 38 -13.91 -1.58 5.47
C GLU A 38 -14.17 -0.12 5.09
N LEU A 39 -14.89 0.08 3.97
CA LEU A 39 -15.33 1.40 3.57
C LEU A 39 -16.31 1.98 4.60
N ARG A 40 -16.06 3.23 5.01
CA ARG A 40 -17.02 3.99 5.81
C ARG A 40 -18.34 4.13 5.06
N GLN A 41 -19.46 4.12 5.78
CA GLN A 41 -20.80 4.22 5.18
C GLN A 41 -20.97 5.47 4.30
N SER A 42 -20.41 6.60 4.72
CA SER A 42 -20.42 7.84 3.92
C SER A 42 -19.71 7.66 2.56
N MET A 43 -18.57 6.98 2.56
CA MET A 43 -17.81 6.69 1.35
C MET A 43 -18.58 5.73 0.44
N LYS A 44 -19.19 4.69 1.01
CA LYS A 44 -20.02 3.73 0.27
C LYS A 44 -21.19 4.43 -0.43
N ILE A 45 -21.93 5.28 0.27
CA ILE A 45 -23.05 6.06 -0.29
C ILE A 45 -22.56 7.00 -1.41
N ALA A 46 -21.43 7.67 -1.22
CA ALA A 46 -20.85 8.55 -2.24
C ALA A 46 -20.47 7.75 -3.50
N LEU A 47 -19.86 6.58 -3.32
CA LEU A 47 -19.44 5.70 -4.42
C LEU A 47 -20.63 5.15 -5.19
N GLU A 48 -21.69 4.71 -4.51
CA GLU A 48 -22.93 4.25 -5.14
C GLU A 48 -23.57 5.33 -6.01
N ARG A 49 -23.61 6.59 -5.53
CA ARG A 49 -24.09 7.74 -6.30
C ARG A 49 -23.23 7.99 -7.54
N SER A 50 -21.92 7.94 -7.39
CA SER A 50 -20.98 8.12 -8.51
C SER A 50 -21.18 7.05 -9.58
N ILE A 51 -21.22 5.77 -9.18
CA ILE A 51 -21.46 4.65 -10.11
C ILE A 51 -22.79 4.80 -10.84
N LYS A 52 -23.85 5.20 -10.13
CA LYS A 52 -25.16 5.44 -10.75
C LYS A 52 -25.09 6.58 -11.78
N ALA A 53 -24.47 7.70 -11.44
CA ALA A 53 -24.33 8.84 -12.34
C ALA A 53 -23.59 8.48 -13.63
N VAL A 54 -22.53 7.68 -13.52
CA VAL A 54 -21.78 7.16 -14.69
C VAL A 54 -22.67 6.28 -15.56
N ARG A 55 -23.47 5.37 -14.96
CA ARG A 55 -24.43 4.54 -15.71
C ARG A 55 -25.50 5.36 -16.42
N GLU A 56 -25.86 6.51 -15.87
CA GLU A 56 -26.82 7.45 -16.45
C GLU A 56 -26.19 8.38 -17.51
N GLY A 57 -24.90 8.18 -17.85
CA GLY A 57 -24.21 8.90 -18.91
C GLY A 57 -23.52 10.19 -18.47
N SER A 58 -23.23 10.32 -17.18
CA SER A 58 -22.45 11.47 -16.67
C SER A 58 -21.04 11.49 -17.25
N VAL A 59 -20.47 12.70 -17.34
CA VAL A 59 -19.10 12.92 -17.81
C VAL A 59 -18.11 12.25 -16.85
N LEU A 60 -17.18 11.48 -17.42
CA LEU A 60 -16.04 10.91 -16.72
C LEU A 60 -14.82 11.80 -16.90
N TYR A 61 -13.97 11.82 -15.88
CA TYR A 61 -12.66 12.47 -15.93
C TYR A 61 -11.59 11.40 -15.73
N SER A 62 -10.47 11.51 -16.44
CA SER A 62 -9.33 10.64 -16.20
C SER A 62 -8.66 10.99 -14.87
N ALA A 63 -7.97 10.03 -14.27
CA ALA A 63 -7.23 10.29 -13.04
C ALA A 63 -6.09 11.29 -13.30
N GLU A 64 -5.49 11.23 -14.49
CA GLU A 64 -4.44 12.12 -14.97
C GLU A 64 -4.94 13.57 -15.10
N ASP A 65 -6.10 13.80 -15.71
CA ASP A 65 -6.67 15.14 -15.86
C ASP A 65 -6.98 15.78 -14.49
N ILE A 66 -7.51 14.99 -13.56
CA ILE A 66 -7.81 15.46 -12.20
C ILE A 66 -6.53 15.71 -11.40
N ALA A 67 -5.51 14.85 -11.52
CA ALA A 67 -4.21 15.05 -10.88
C ALA A 67 -3.56 16.36 -11.35
N LYS A 68 -3.66 16.67 -12.65
CA LYS A 68 -3.21 17.93 -13.23
C LYS A 68 -3.90 19.14 -12.62
N ASP A 69 -5.23 19.12 -12.59
CA ASP A 69 -6.05 20.22 -12.08
C ASP A 69 -5.79 20.46 -10.58
N LEU A 70 -5.43 19.42 -9.84
CA LEU A 70 -5.11 19.47 -8.40
C LEU A 70 -3.62 19.73 -8.11
N GLY A 71 -2.75 19.78 -9.12
CA GLY A 71 -1.31 19.96 -8.95
C GLY A 71 -0.62 18.79 -8.25
N LEU A 72 -1.09 17.56 -8.50
CA LEU A 72 -0.58 16.31 -7.93
C LEU A 72 0.35 15.54 -8.88
N GLU A 73 0.81 16.17 -9.97
CA GLU A 73 1.75 15.61 -10.96
C GLU A 73 3.20 15.57 -10.48
#